data_AF-A0A7C2G8T6-F1
#
_entry.id   AF-A0A7C2G8T6-F1
#
_cell.length_a   1.000
_cell.length_b   1.000
_cell.length_c   1.000
_cell.angle_alpha   90.00
_cell.angle_beta   90.00
_cell.angle_gamma   90.00
#
_symmetry.space_group_name_H-M   'P 1'
#
loop_
_entity.id
_entity.type
_entity.pdbx_description
1 polymer ?
#
loop_
_entity_poly.entity_id
_entity_poly.type
_entity_poly.pdbx_seq_one_letter_code
_entity_poly.pdbx_strand_id
1 'polypeptide(L)'
;MPKLTIDNLEVEVETGGTILDAANALGVDIPSMCFLKGCTPSTSCMVCVVKVEGIGGMVPACATVVTDAMVVHSETDEIRKARTTALELLLSDHLGDCMGPCHVTCPATMDIPLMIRQIADGNMQAAIETVKKDIALPAILGRICPAPCERSCRRASHDQAVSICLLKRYVADIDLASDSPFSPFCQPKKGKSVAIIGAGPAGLSAAYYLLQQGYDCTIFDDHEKPGGMIRYGVSREQLAAEVIDREIARIEKLGAAFKFNCRVGTDISIEKIRDDFHAVFIAAGQIACDEGEYLGVEVVNNSMRYDRTTYQTNLDGVFAGGDVTGKRQIAVRASAHGKEAAVSMGQYLSGEKVTGSAKPFNSRIGKMDPEELNGLVASVSDQQRITPSQNDGGFDDEQAIAESLRCLHCDCRKPATCKLRQYSLQYAARGNRYKSQRRRFVQQLDHPEIIYESGKCIDCGLCIQIARQNGEALGLSFIGRGFDVKVATPFGRSIADGLKKSAGKCVQACPTGALAFNDNRKK
;
A
#
# COMPACT_ATOMS: atom_id res chain seq x y z
N MET A 1 16.37 -13.58 -40.02
CA MET A 1 16.10 -13.06 -38.67
C MET A 1 17.42 -13.12 -37.92
N PRO A 2 17.96 -12.00 -37.41
CA PRO A 2 19.19 -12.05 -36.62
C PRO A 2 18.99 -12.89 -35.35
N LYS A 3 20.04 -13.62 -34.98
CA LYS A 3 20.06 -14.52 -33.83
C LYS A 3 20.99 -13.99 -32.74
N LEU A 4 20.54 -14.02 -31.49
CA LEU A 4 21.32 -13.55 -30.33
C LEU A 4 21.09 -14.40 -29.09
N THR A 5 21.90 -14.18 -28.06
CA THR A 5 21.69 -14.72 -26.71
C THR A 5 21.50 -13.60 -25.68
N ILE A 6 20.51 -13.74 -24.79
CA ILE A 6 20.32 -12.88 -23.61
C ILE A 6 20.41 -13.76 -22.37
N ASP A 7 21.39 -13.51 -21.49
CA ASP A 7 21.63 -14.29 -20.27
C ASP A 7 21.68 -15.82 -20.54
N ASN A 8 22.36 -16.20 -21.62
CA ASN A 8 22.50 -17.57 -22.15
C ASN A 8 21.23 -18.19 -22.76
N LEU A 9 20.16 -17.43 -22.92
CA LEU A 9 18.95 -17.85 -23.64
C LEU A 9 18.99 -17.36 -25.08
N GLU A 10 18.82 -18.29 -26.02
CA GLU A 10 18.89 -18.01 -27.45
C GLU A 10 17.54 -17.57 -28.02
N VAL A 11 17.54 -16.55 -28.88
CA VAL A 11 16.32 -16.07 -29.54
C VAL A 11 16.62 -15.54 -30.94
N GLU A 12 15.61 -15.59 -31.80
CA GLU A 12 15.60 -14.94 -33.10
C GLU A 12 14.52 -13.86 -33.12
N VAL A 13 14.83 -12.70 -33.69
CA VAL A 13 13.87 -11.59 -33.83
C VAL A 13 13.76 -11.14 -35.28
N GLU A 14 12.65 -10.47 -35.60
CA GLU A 14 12.50 -9.84 -36.92
C GLU A 14 13.62 -8.84 -37.18
N THR A 15 14.05 -8.72 -38.44
CA THR A 15 15.09 -7.77 -38.83
C THR A 15 14.66 -6.35 -38.46
N GLY A 16 15.50 -5.64 -37.70
CA GLY A 16 15.19 -4.31 -37.15
C GLY A 16 14.60 -4.33 -35.74
N GLY A 17 14.33 -5.50 -35.16
CA GLY A 17 13.95 -5.65 -33.76
C GLY A 17 15.06 -5.22 -32.81
N THR A 18 14.67 -4.74 -31.63
CA THR A 18 15.58 -4.27 -30.58
C THR A 18 15.92 -5.38 -29.59
N ILE A 19 16.95 -5.19 -28.76
CA ILE A 19 17.25 -6.10 -27.65
C ILE A 19 16.04 -6.24 -26.71
N LEU A 20 15.27 -5.17 -26.49
CA LEU A 20 14.06 -5.24 -25.66
C LEU A 20 12.97 -6.11 -26.31
N ASP A 21 12.84 -6.09 -27.64
CA ASP A 21 11.92 -6.99 -28.35
C ASP A 21 12.34 -8.46 -28.18
N ALA A 22 13.64 -8.73 -28.27
CA ALA A 22 14.21 -10.06 -28.02
C ALA A 22 13.98 -10.54 -26.58
N ALA A 23 14.19 -9.67 -25.58
CA ALA A 23 13.94 -9.99 -24.19
C ALA A 23 12.47 -10.30 -23.92
N ASN A 24 11.54 -9.50 -24.49
CA ASN A 24 10.11 -9.76 -24.39
C ASN A 24 9.72 -11.11 -25.02
N ALA A 25 10.33 -11.49 -26.15
CA ALA A 25 10.07 -12.78 -26.78
C ALA A 25 10.54 -13.98 -25.92
N LEU A 26 11.60 -13.79 -25.11
CA LEU A 26 12.10 -14.78 -24.16
C LEU A 26 11.38 -14.75 -22.80
N GLY A 27 10.55 -13.75 -22.53
CA GLY A 27 10.00 -13.51 -21.18
C GLY A 27 11.05 -13.02 -20.17
N VAL A 28 12.17 -12.48 -20.63
CA VAL A 28 13.19 -11.84 -19.78
C VAL A 28 12.74 -10.41 -19.44
N ASP A 29 12.59 -10.10 -18.15
CA ASP A 29 12.17 -8.78 -17.68
C ASP A 29 13.32 -7.77 -17.74
N ILE A 30 13.36 -6.97 -18.81
CA ILE A 30 14.20 -5.77 -18.88
C ILE A 30 13.31 -4.54 -18.61
N PRO A 31 13.50 -3.84 -17.48
CA PRO A 31 12.61 -2.76 -17.07
C PRO A 31 12.70 -1.56 -18.01
N SER A 32 11.57 -0.92 -18.30
CA SER A 32 11.54 0.27 -19.16
C SER A 32 10.43 1.26 -18.77
N MET A 33 10.80 2.54 -18.68
CA MET A 33 9.90 3.62 -18.28
C MET A 33 9.39 4.44 -19.48
N CYS A 34 10.28 4.78 -20.41
CA CYS A 34 10.00 5.65 -21.55
C CYS A 34 9.72 4.88 -22.86
N PHE A 35 9.56 3.56 -22.79
CA PHE A 35 9.27 2.72 -23.95
C PHE A 35 7.78 2.42 -24.05
N LEU A 36 7.25 2.53 -25.28
CA LEU A 36 5.92 2.10 -25.67
C LEU A 36 5.99 1.65 -27.13
N LYS A 37 5.47 0.45 -27.45
CA LYS A 37 5.46 -0.06 -28.83
C LYS A 37 4.74 0.92 -29.75
N GLY A 38 5.35 1.25 -30.89
CA GLY A 38 4.86 2.25 -31.84
C GLY A 38 5.30 3.70 -31.54
N CYS A 39 5.98 3.95 -30.43
CA CYS A 39 6.68 5.22 -30.16
C CYS A 39 8.19 5.05 -30.39
N THR A 40 8.87 6.12 -30.78
CA THR A 40 10.32 6.15 -30.86
C THR A 40 10.91 6.13 -29.45
N PRO A 41 11.83 5.21 -29.12
CA PRO A 41 12.46 5.17 -27.81
C PRO A 41 13.25 6.45 -27.52
N SER A 42 12.96 7.14 -26.42
CA SER A 42 13.75 8.33 -26.04
C SER A 42 15.12 7.98 -25.47
N THR A 43 15.29 6.76 -24.96
CA THR A 43 16.47 6.26 -24.20
C THR A 43 16.77 7.05 -22.90
N SER A 44 16.02 8.11 -22.60
CA SER A 44 16.33 9.05 -21.51
C SER A 44 16.20 8.47 -20.10
N CYS A 45 15.34 7.46 -19.90
CA CYS A 45 15.16 6.90 -18.56
C CYS A 45 16.34 6.05 -18.08
N MET A 46 17.15 5.50 -19.01
CA MET A 46 18.30 4.63 -18.72
C MET A 46 18.01 3.39 -17.85
N VAL A 47 16.75 3.04 -17.63
CA VAL A 47 16.36 1.88 -16.80
C VAL A 47 16.52 0.56 -17.58
N CYS A 48 16.41 0.58 -18.91
CA CYS A 48 16.53 -0.60 -19.77
C CYS A 48 17.97 -0.92 -20.19
N VAL A 49 18.99 -0.40 -19.48
CA VAL A 49 20.38 -0.61 -19.87
C VAL A 49 20.78 -2.08 -19.72
N VAL A 50 21.62 -2.54 -20.65
CA VAL A 50 22.21 -3.88 -20.70
C VAL A 50 23.67 -3.79 -21.14
N LYS A 51 24.42 -4.88 -20.97
CA LYS A 51 25.74 -5.03 -21.56
C LYS A 51 25.68 -5.92 -22.78
N VAL A 52 26.47 -5.57 -23.80
CA VAL A 52 26.65 -6.36 -25.01
C VAL A 52 28.14 -6.64 -25.16
N GLU A 53 28.52 -7.90 -25.37
CA GLU A 53 29.93 -8.25 -25.55
C GLU A 53 30.53 -7.53 -26.77
N GLY A 54 31.77 -7.04 -26.62
CA GLY A 54 32.46 -6.26 -27.64
C GLY A 54 32.05 -4.78 -27.72
N ILE A 55 30.98 -4.35 -27.03
CA ILE A 55 30.61 -2.92 -26.95
C ILE A 55 31.14 -2.32 -25.65
N GLY A 56 31.84 -1.19 -25.76
CA GLY A 56 32.29 -0.43 -24.59
C GLY A 56 31.11 0.23 -23.86
N GLY A 57 30.90 -0.15 -22.59
CA GLY A 57 29.86 0.43 -21.73
C GLY A 57 28.53 -0.32 -21.78
N MET A 58 27.45 0.37 -21.39
CA MET A 58 26.09 -0.17 -21.44
C MET A 58 25.29 0.52 -22.53
N VAL A 59 24.37 -0.22 -23.14
CA VAL A 59 23.49 0.27 -24.20
C VAL A 59 22.02 0.15 -23.79
N PRO A 60 21.14 1.05 -24.27
CA PRO A 60 19.71 0.96 -23.98
C PRO A 60 19.06 -0.16 -24.80
N ALA A 61 18.57 -1.21 -24.13
CA ALA A 61 17.94 -2.33 -24.80
C ALA A 61 16.75 -1.92 -25.70
N CYS A 62 16.04 -0.84 -25.33
CA CYS A 62 14.87 -0.36 -26.07
C CYS A 62 15.18 0.28 -27.43
N ALA A 63 16.43 0.61 -27.73
CA ALA A 63 16.83 1.29 -28.96
C ALA A 63 17.95 0.57 -29.73
N THR A 64 18.72 -0.30 -29.06
CA THR A 64 19.76 -1.08 -29.72
C THR A 64 19.14 -2.16 -30.59
N VAL A 65 19.33 -2.03 -31.91
CA VAL A 65 18.91 -3.02 -32.92
C VAL A 65 19.78 -4.28 -32.78
N VAL A 66 19.15 -5.44 -32.83
CA VAL A 66 19.82 -6.73 -32.78
C VAL A 66 20.63 -6.97 -34.06
N THR A 67 21.86 -7.46 -33.89
CA THR A 67 22.68 -8.02 -34.97
C THR A 67 22.94 -9.51 -34.70
N ASP A 68 23.33 -10.23 -35.74
CA ASP A 68 23.63 -11.66 -35.62
C ASP A 68 24.80 -11.92 -34.67
N ALA A 69 24.72 -13.03 -33.93
CA ALA A 69 25.68 -13.47 -32.91
C ALA A 69 25.91 -12.47 -31.76
N MET A 70 24.96 -11.58 -31.48
CA MET A 70 25.03 -10.67 -30.33
C MET A 70 24.91 -11.46 -29.01
N VAL A 71 25.75 -11.14 -28.02
CA VAL A 71 25.69 -11.72 -26.67
C VAL A 71 25.37 -10.60 -25.67
N VAL A 72 24.21 -10.70 -25.03
CA VAL A 72 23.65 -9.69 -24.13
C VAL A 72 23.59 -10.23 -22.70
N HIS A 73 24.04 -9.42 -21.76
CA HIS A 73 23.89 -9.65 -20.33
C HIS A 73 22.93 -8.61 -19.77
N SER A 74 21.89 -9.03 -19.04
CA SER A 74 20.84 -8.14 -18.57
C SER A 74 20.74 -8.02 -17.04
N GLU A 75 21.30 -8.97 -16.29
CA GLU A 75 21.15 -9.06 -14.82
C GLU A 75 22.48 -9.23 -14.06
N THR A 76 23.51 -8.48 -14.44
CA THR A 76 24.76 -8.42 -13.65
C THR A 76 24.68 -7.39 -12.52
N ASP A 77 25.49 -7.53 -11.47
CA ASP A 77 25.57 -6.55 -10.36
C ASP A 77 25.80 -5.11 -10.84
N GLU A 78 26.64 -4.95 -11.88
CA GLU A 78 26.93 -3.66 -12.47
C GLU A 78 25.70 -3.06 -13.16
N ILE A 79 24.95 -3.86 -13.91
CA ILE A 79 23.70 -3.44 -14.56
C ILE A 79 22.66 -3.09 -13.50
N ARG A 80 22.47 -3.94 -12.47
CA ARG A 80 21.54 -3.65 -11.37
C ARG A 80 21.89 -2.33 -10.70
N LYS A 81 23.17 -2.06 -10.43
CA LYS A 81 23.63 -0.78 -9.87
C LYS A 81 23.32 0.39 -10.80
N ALA A 82 23.57 0.26 -12.10
CA ALA A 82 23.25 1.31 -13.07
C ALA A 82 21.74 1.61 -13.13
N ARG A 83 20.89 0.58 -13.12
CA ARG A 83 19.43 0.72 -13.07
C ARG A 83 18.95 1.36 -11.76
N THR A 84 19.49 0.95 -10.62
CA THR A 84 19.22 1.59 -9.33
C THR A 84 19.59 3.06 -9.37
N THR A 85 20.77 3.43 -9.87
CA THR A 85 21.17 4.83 -10.01
C THR A 85 20.24 5.62 -10.94
N ALA A 86 19.83 5.06 -12.07
CA ALA A 86 18.87 5.70 -12.96
C ALA A 86 17.53 5.97 -12.25
N LEU A 87 17.00 4.99 -11.52
CA LEU A 87 15.77 5.16 -10.73
C LEU A 87 15.92 6.22 -9.63
N GLU A 88 17.05 6.23 -8.92
CA GLU A 88 17.33 7.22 -7.87
C GLU A 88 17.44 8.66 -8.42
N LEU A 89 17.96 8.84 -9.64
CA LEU A 89 17.97 10.13 -10.34
C LEU A 89 16.57 10.54 -10.80
N LEU A 90 15.75 9.61 -11.32
CA LEU A 90 14.36 9.90 -11.64
C LEU A 90 13.55 10.29 -10.39
N LEU A 91 13.86 9.66 -9.26
CA LEU A 91 13.22 9.95 -7.98
C LEU A 91 13.66 11.28 -7.35
N SER A 92 14.84 11.82 -7.68
CA SER A 92 15.30 13.06 -7.06
C SER A 92 14.40 14.25 -7.42
N ASP A 93 13.83 14.24 -8.61
CA ASP A 93 12.90 15.28 -9.08
C ASP A 93 11.42 14.88 -8.97
N HIS A 94 11.13 13.62 -8.64
CA HIS A 94 9.77 13.13 -8.47
C HIS A 94 9.13 13.66 -7.18
N LEU A 95 8.11 14.49 -7.33
CA LEU A 95 7.35 15.08 -6.25
C LEU A 95 5.92 14.52 -6.22
N GLY A 96 5.71 13.49 -5.40
CA GLY A 96 4.42 12.87 -5.17
C GLY A 96 4.45 11.90 -3.99
N ASP A 97 3.34 11.81 -3.26
CA ASP A 97 3.13 10.77 -2.26
C ASP A 97 2.67 9.50 -2.98
N CYS A 98 3.41 8.39 -2.91
CA CYS A 98 2.91 7.12 -3.47
C CYS A 98 1.72 6.59 -2.66
N MET A 99 1.79 6.76 -1.35
CA MET A 99 0.75 6.48 -0.38
C MET A 99 0.48 7.75 0.42
N GLY A 100 -0.78 8.14 0.54
CA GLY A 100 -1.17 9.34 1.28
C GLY A 100 -0.68 9.33 2.73
N PRO A 101 -0.44 10.49 3.37
CA PRO A 101 0.06 10.56 4.74
C PRO A 101 -0.82 9.81 5.75
N CYS A 102 -2.14 9.83 5.56
CA CYS A 102 -3.10 9.12 6.39
C CYS A 102 -2.93 7.59 6.32
N HIS A 103 -2.64 7.04 5.13
CA HIS A 103 -2.36 5.62 4.90
C HIS A 103 -1.07 5.22 5.63
N VAL A 104 0.02 5.96 5.41
CA VAL A 104 1.35 5.64 5.98
C VAL A 104 1.36 5.73 7.51
N THR A 105 0.59 6.66 8.07
CA THR A 105 0.53 6.90 9.52
C THR A 105 -0.37 5.90 10.23
N CYS A 106 -1.34 5.30 9.53
CA CYS A 106 -2.20 4.26 10.08
C CYS A 106 -1.36 3.03 10.45
N PRO A 107 -1.35 2.57 11.73
CA PRO A 107 -0.60 1.38 12.11
C PRO A 107 -0.99 0.14 11.32
N ALA A 108 -2.26 0.02 10.93
CA ALA A 108 -2.78 -1.10 10.14
C ALA A 108 -2.57 -0.93 8.62
N THR A 109 -1.95 0.18 8.19
CA THR A 109 -1.72 0.56 6.79
C THR A 109 -2.98 0.48 5.92
N MET A 110 -4.11 0.96 6.45
CA MET A 110 -5.38 0.96 5.74
C MET A 110 -5.34 1.92 4.53
N ASP A 111 -5.87 1.48 3.39
CA ASP A 111 -6.06 2.34 2.21
C ASP A 111 -7.21 3.35 2.39
N ILE A 112 -6.98 4.31 3.28
CA ILE A 112 -7.91 5.38 3.64
C ILE A 112 -8.35 6.19 2.41
N PRO A 113 -7.45 6.64 1.50
CA PRO A 113 -7.90 7.40 0.34
C PRO A 113 -8.84 6.61 -0.58
N LEU A 114 -8.61 5.30 -0.77
CA LEU A 114 -9.50 4.46 -1.56
C LEU A 114 -10.87 4.30 -0.90
N MET A 115 -10.91 4.02 0.41
CA MET A 115 -12.16 3.97 1.18
C MET A 115 -12.97 5.26 1.01
N ILE A 116 -12.32 6.43 1.18
CA ILE A 116 -13.00 7.72 1.07
C ILE A 116 -13.57 7.94 -0.34
N ARG A 117 -12.81 7.60 -1.39
CA ARG A 117 -13.31 7.67 -2.78
C ARG A 117 -14.53 6.79 -2.99
N GLN A 118 -14.52 5.56 -2.45
CA GLN A 118 -15.65 4.64 -2.57
C GLN A 118 -16.88 5.13 -1.82
N ILE A 119 -16.72 5.76 -0.65
CA ILE A 119 -17.83 6.41 0.08
C ILE A 119 -18.38 7.58 -0.72
N ALA A 120 -17.52 8.46 -1.25
CA ALA A 120 -17.94 9.59 -2.08
C ALA A 120 -18.71 9.13 -3.34
N ASP A 121 -18.39 7.95 -3.86
CA ASP A 121 -19.07 7.32 -4.99
C ASP A 121 -20.38 6.59 -4.61
N GLY A 122 -20.76 6.58 -3.33
CA GLY A 122 -21.93 5.84 -2.84
C GLY A 122 -21.74 4.32 -2.78
N ASN A 123 -20.52 3.82 -2.96
CA ASN A 123 -20.22 2.39 -3.01
C ASN A 123 -19.74 1.85 -1.65
N MET A 124 -20.68 1.69 -0.72
CA MET A 124 -20.39 1.20 0.64
C MET A 124 -19.84 -0.24 0.65
N GLN A 125 -20.29 -1.08 -0.27
CA GLN A 125 -19.82 -2.46 -0.41
C GLN A 125 -18.32 -2.52 -0.74
N ALA A 126 -17.87 -1.72 -1.71
CA ALA A 126 -16.46 -1.65 -2.04
C ALA A 126 -15.64 -0.95 -0.93
N ALA A 127 -16.23 0.04 -0.25
CA ALA A 127 -15.59 0.71 0.88
C ALA A 127 -15.32 -0.28 2.05
N ILE A 128 -16.30 -1.12 2.42
CA ILE A 128 -16.08 -2.08 3.51
C ILE A 128 -15.08 -3.16 3.12
N GLU A 129 -15.09 -3.62 1.86
CA GLU A 129 -14.07 -4.56 1.35
C GLU A 129 -12.65 -3.97 1.52
N THR A 130 -12.45 -2.72 1.10
CA THR A 130 -11.17 -2.01 1.27
C THR A 130 -10.77 -1.92 2.74
N VAL A 131 -11.71 -1.58 3.63
CA VAL A 131 -11.44 -1.48 5.07
C VAL A 131 -11.07 -2.84 5.66
N LYS A 132 -11.88 -3.89 5.39
CA LYS A 132 -11.71 -5.24 5.93
C LYS A 132 -10.52 -5.99 5.34
N LYS A 133 -9.96 -5.54 4.22
CA LYS A 133 -8.65 -5.98 3.75
C LYS A 133 -7.55 -5.62 4.75
N ASP A 134 -7.61 -4.43 5.35
CA ASP A 134 -6.53 -3.91 6.19
C ASP A 134 -6.82 -3.89 7.69
N ILE A 135 -8.09 -3.99 8.09
CA ILE A 135 -8.54 -3.92 9.47
C ILE A 135 -9.54 -5.05 9.77
N ALA A 136 -9.20 -5.91 10.72
CA ALA A 136 -10.08 -7.01 11.16
C ALA A 136 -11.28 -6.56 12.02
N LEU A 137 -11.15 -5.44 12.74
CA LEU A 137 -12.14 -4.94 13.71
C LEU A 137 -12.56 -3.47 13.41
N PRO A 138 -13.08 -3.16 12.20
CA PRO A 138 -13.34 -1.79 11.80
C PRO A 138 -14.45 -1.07 12.58
N ALA A 139 -15.50 -1.76 13.03
CA ALA A 139 -16.61 -1.16 13.80
C ALA A 139 -16.15 -0.77 15.22
N ILE A 140 -15.40 -1.65 15.90
CA ILE A 140 -14.75 -1.35 17.18
C ILE A 140 -13.75 -0.19 17.00
N LEU A 141 -12.81 -0.31 16.06
CA LEU A 141 -11.80 0.73 15.83
C LEU A 141 -12.40 2.02 15.30
N GLY A 142 -13.62 2.03 14.76
CA GLY A 142 -14.37 3.23 14.38
C GLY A 142 -14.75 4.09 15.58
N ARG A 143 -14.84 3.48 16.78
CA ARG A 143 -15.26 4.11 18.03
C ARG A 143 -14.11 4.45 18.98
N ILE A 144 -13.06 3.62 19.00
CA ILE A 144 -11.99 3.74 20.02
C ILE A 144 -10.62 4.15 19.46
N CYS A 145 -10.46 4.23 18.14
CA CYS A 145 -9.17 4.59 17.56
C CYS A 145 -8.84 6.06 17.84
N PRO A 146 -7.62 6.41 18.29
CA PRO A 146 -7.21 7.80 18.51
C PRO A 146 -6.90 8.56 17.21
N ALA A 147 -7.33 8.01 16.07
CA ALA A 147 -7.22 8.57 14.73
C ALA A 147 -5.84 9.18 14.39
N PRO A 148 -4.72 8.41 14.48
CA PRO A 148 -3.39 8.94 14.15
C PRO A 148 -3.31 9.40 12.69
N CYS A 149 -4.09 8.79 11.80
CA CYS A 149 -4.24 9.17 10.40
C CYS A 149 -4.75 10.62 10.23
N GLU A 150 -5.69 11.07 11.06
CA GLU A 150 -6.25 12.43 10.99
C GLU A 150 -5.22 13.49 11.38
N ARG A 151 -4.29 13.18 12.30
CA ARG A 151 -3.18 14.08 12.67
C ARG A 151 -2.20 14.34 11.53
N SER A 152 -2.11 13.40 10.58
CA SER A 152 -1.26 13.52 9.39
C SER A 152 -2.02 14.04 8.15
N CYS A 153 -3.33 14.29 8.27
CA CYS A 153 -4.15 14.74 7.16
C CYS A 153 -3.71 16.14 6.71
N ARG A 154 -3.32 16.29 5.43
CA ARG A 154 -2.86 17.59 4.88
C ARG A 154 -3.93 18.68 4.98
N ARG A 155 -5.21 18.31 4.95
CA ARG A 155 -6.33 19.24 5.09
C ARG A 155 -6.38 19.93 6.45
N ALA A 156 -5.82 19.30 7.49
CA ALA A 156 -5.77 19.88 8.84
C ALA A 156 -4.99 21.20 8.92
N SER A 157 -4.09 21.46 7.96
CA SER A 157 -3.35 22.74 7.88
C SER A 157 -4.12 23.85 7.16
N HIS A 158 -5.25 23.54 6.52
CA HIS A 158 -6.11 24.50 5.84
C HIS A 158 -7.32 24.85 6.72
N ASP A 159 -8.10 23.85 7.13
CA ASP A 159 -9.25 23.98 8.02
C ASP A 159 -9.20 22.91 9.13
N GLN A 160 -9.67 21.70 8.85
CA GLN A 160 -9.73 20.58 9.77
C GLN A 160 -9.57 19.27 9.00
N ALA A 161 -8.96 18.27 9.63
CA ALA A 161 -8.83 16.94 9.05
C ALA A 161 -10.19 16.38 8.58
N VAL A 162 -10.13 15.51 7.57
CA VAL A 162 -11.27 14.64 7.24
C VAL A 162 -11.53 13.70 8.42
N SER A 163 -12.80 13.47 8.78
CA SER A 163 -13.26 12.55 9.81
C SER A 163 -13.11 11.08 9.41
N ILE A 164 -11.88 10.67 9.13
CA ILE A 164 -11.51 9.32 8.66
C ILE A 164 -12.04 8.23 9.60
N CYS A 165 -11.96 8.45 10.92
CA CYS A 165 -12.41 7.44 11.89
C CYS A 165 -13.94 7.25 11.85
N LEU A 166 -14.69 8.34 11.69
CA LEU A 166 -16.15 8.31 11.57
C LEU A 166 -16.61 7.76 10.23
N LEU A 167 -15.91 8.07 9.13
CA LEU A 167 -16.19 7.45 7.82
C LEU A 167 -15.99 5.93 7.86
N LYS A 168 -14.91 5.46 8.49
CA LYS A 168 -14.68 4.02 8.70
C LYS A 168 -15.78 3.40 9.57
N ARG A 169 -16.17 4.08 10.66
CA ARG A 169 -17.27 3.64 11.53
C ARG A 169 -18.56 3.49 10.73
N TYR A 170 -18.94 4.52 9.97
CA TYR A 170 -20.16 4.55 9.17
C TYR A 170 -20.26 3.33 8.24
N VAL A 171 -19.20 3.08 7.44
CA VAL A 171 -19.17 1.93 6.53
C VAL A 171 -19.21 0.60 7.28
N ALA A 172 -18.50 0.49 8.41
CA ALA A 172 -18.50 -0.73 9.22
C ALA A 172 -19.85 -1.01 9.89
N ASP A 173 -20.55 0.04 10.33
CA ASP A 173 -21.85 -0.08 10.98
C ASP A 173 -22.94 -0.49 9.97
N ILE A 174 -22.94 0.08 8.75
CA ILE A 174 -23.82 -0.37 7.65
C ILE A 174 -23.61 -1.85 7.37
N ASP A 175 -22.35 -2.27 7.20
CA ASP A 175 -22.03 -3.66 6.93
C ASP A 175 -22.48 -4.58 8.06
N LEU A 176 -22.17 -4.22 9.32
CA LEU A 176 -22.51 -5.04 10.47
C LEU A 176 -24.02 -5.16 10.65
N ALA A 177 -24.79 -4.11 10.31
CA ALA A 177 -26.25 -4.07 10.35
C ALA A 177 -26.94 -4.77 9.18
N SER A 178 -26.24 -5.06 8.09
CA SER A 178 -26.80 -5.76 6.93
C SER A 178 -27.13 -7.23 7.22
N ASP A 179 -28.07 -7.79 6.45
CA ASP A 179 -28.41 -9.23 6.52
C ASP A 179 -27.26 -10.12 5.99
N SER A 180 -26.41 -9.55 5.13
CA SER A 180 -25.27 -10.22 4.51
C SER A 180 -23.97 -9.44 4.69
N PRO A 181 -23.45 -9.30 5.93
CA PRO A 181 -22.21 -8.56 6.17
C PRO A 181 -21.05 -9.21 5.40
N PHE A 182 -20.19 -8.38 4.83
CA PHE A 182 -19.05 -8.80 4.05
C PHE A 182 -18.18 -9.80 4.81
N SER A 183 -17.83 -10.87 4.12
CA SER A 183 -16.89 -11.89 4.58
C SER A 183 -15.75 -11.98 3.56
N PRO A 184 -14.48 -11.89 3.99
CA PRO A 184 -13.36 -12.04 3.07
C PRO A 184 -13.33 -13.45 2.48
N PHE A 185 -12.72 -13.56 1.29
CA PHE A 185 -12.41 -14.85 0.69
C PHE A 185 -11.38 -15.60 1.54
N CYS A 186 -11.62 -16.90 1.78
CA CYS A 186 -10.69 -17.79 2.45
C CYS A 186 -10.13 -18.80 1.45
N GLN A 187 -8.82 -18.94 1.42
CA GLN A 187 -8.13 -19.98 0.65
C GLN A 187 -8.54 -21.38 1.14
N PRO A 188 -8.42 -22.42 0.28
CA PRO A 188 -8.63 -23.80 0.70
C PRO A 188 -7.79 -24.16 1.93
N LYS A 189 -8.34 -25.03 2.78
CA LYS A 189 -7.66 -25.49 4.00
C LYS A 189 -6.32 -26.14 3.66
N LYS A 190 -5.27 -25.73 4.35
CA LYS A 190 -3.89 -26.21 4.17
C LYS A 190 -3.50 -27.35 5.12
N GLY A 191 -4.42 -27.78 5.99
CA GLY A 191 -4.18 -28.85 6.96
C GLY A 191 -3.17 -28.50 8.06
N LYS A 192 -2.89 -27.20 8.28
CA LYS A 192 -2.03 -26.71 9.36
C LYS A 192 -2.81 -25.82 10.32
N SER A 193 -2.48 -25.94 11.59
CA SER A 193 -3.18 -25.33 12.72
C SER A 193 -2.29 -24.34 13.48
N VAL A 194 -2.89 -23.27 14.00
CA VAL A 194 -2.23 -22.23 14.78
C VAL A 194 -2.95 -22.04 16.11
N ALA A 195 -2.18 -22.05 17.20
CA ALA A 195 -2.66 -21.63 18.51
C ALA A 195 -2.41 -20.13 18.70
N ILE A 196 -3.44 -19.39 19.11
CA ILE A 196 -3.34 -17.96 19.39
C ILE A 196 -3.65 -17.76 20.87
N ILE A 197 -2.70 -17.22 21.63
CA ILE A 197 -2.83 -17.01 23.07
C ILE A 197 -3.22 -15.55 23.31
N GLY A 198 -4.46 -15.31 23.71
CA GLY A 198 -5.07 -14.01 23.92
C GLY A 198 -6.07 -13.64 22.82
N ALA A 199 -7.33 -13.48 23.17
CA ALA A 199 -8.44 -13.03 22.32
C ALA A 199 -8.61 -11.50 22.33
N GLY A 200 -7.52 -10.75 22.53
CA GLY A 200 -7.49 -9.29 22.35
C GLY A 200 -7.38 -8.86 20.87
N PRO A 201 -7.27 -7.55 20.58
CA PRO A 201 -7.19 -7.03 19.21
C PRO A 201 -6.07 -7.65 18.34
N ALA A 202 -4.93 -7.98 18.95
CA ALA A 202 -3.82 -8.62 18.24
C ALA A 202 -4.14 -10.06 17.85
N GLY A 203 -4.61 -10.89 18.79
CA GLY A 203 -4.97 -12.29 18.51
C GLY A 203 -6.16 -12.43 17.57
N LEU A 204 -7.21 -11.64 17.77
CA LEU A 204 -8.36 -11.59 16.86
C LEU A 204 -7.95 -11.20 15.44
N SER A 205 -7.08 -10.19 15.31
CA SER A 205 -6.56 -9.80 14.00
C SER A 205 -5.69 -10.89 13.37
N ALA A 206 -4.84 -11.57 14.14
CA ALA A 206 -4.04 -12.68 13.62
C ALA A 206 -4.91 -13.82 13.10
N ALA A 207 -5.93 -14.22 13.87
CA ALA A 207 -6.89 -15.25 13.47
C ALA A 207 -7.61 -14.87 12.16
N TYR A 208 -8.10 -13.64 12.08
CA TYR A 208 -8.79 -13.13 10.89
C TYR A 208 -7.97 -13.31 9.60
N TYR A 209 -6.67 -13.01 9.64
CA TYR A 209 -5.80 -13.13 8.47
C TYR A 209 -5.29 -14.56 8.22
N LEU A 210 -5.02 -15.34 9.26
CA LEU A 210 -4.60 -16.74 9.12
C LEU A 210 -5.71 -17.63 8.55
N LEU A 211 -6.95 -17.42 8.97
CA LEU A 211 -8.12 -18.12 8.44
C LEU A 211 -8.28 -17.87 6.93
N GLN A 212 -8.10 -16.62 6.49
CA GLN A 212 -8.11 -16.27 5.06
C GLN A 212 -7.00 -16.98 4.26
N GLN A 213 -5.85 -17.25 4.89
CA GLN A 213 -4.75 -17.98 4.28
C GLN A 213 -4.96 -19.51 4.25
N GLY A 214 -6.06 -20.02 4.82
CA GLY A 214 -6.40 -21.44 4.85
C GLY A 214 -5.89 -22.20 6.07
N TYR A 215 -5.45 -21.51 7.12
CA TYR A 215 -4.97 -22.14 8.36
C TYR A 215 -6.08 -22.23 9.42
N ASP A 216 -6.12 -23.32 10.16
CA ASP A 216 -7.06 -23.49 11.28
C ASP A 216 -6.55 -22.75 12.51
N CYS A 217 -7.41 -21.99 13.18
CA CYS A 217 -7.02 -21.16 14.32
C CYS A 217 -7.81 -21.54 15.57
N THR A 218 -7.10 -21.81 16.67
CA THR A 218 -7.70 -21.91 18.01
C THR A 218 -7.18 -20.79 18.89
N ILE A 219 -8.08 -19.97 19.40
CA ILE A 219 -7.78 -18.83 20.27
C ILE A 219 -8.03 -19.25 21.72
N PHE A 220 -7.01 -19.18 22.55
CA PHE A 220 -7.05 -19.42 23.98
C PHE A 220 -7.12 -18.09 24.71
N ASP A 221 -8.01 -17.97 25.69
CA ASP A 221 -8.12 -16.77 26.51
C ASP A 221 -8.45 -17.17 27.96
N ASP A 222 -7.86 -16.46 28.91
CA ASP A 222 -8.06 -16.67 30.34
C ASP A 222 -9.39 -16.06 30.84
N HIS A 223 -10.00 -15.15 30.08
CA HIS A 223 -11.30 -14.59 30.39
C HIS A 223 -12.44 -15.39 29.77
N GLU A 224 -13.65 -15.17 30.30
CA GLU A 224 -14.89 -15.81 29.84
C GLU A 224 -15.31 -15.38 28.43
N LYS A 225 -14.96 -14.16 28.00
CA LYS A 225 -15.40 -13.59 26.71
C LYS A 225 -14.25 -12.92 25.94
N PRO A 226 -14.25 -13.00 24.60
CA PRO A 226 -13.17 -12.47 23.77
C PRO A 226 -13.23 -10.94 23.67
N GLY A 227 -12.08 -10.31 23.45
CA GLY A 227 -11.95 -8.87 23.21
C GLY A 227 -10.82 -8.23 24.01
N GLY A 228 -10.35 -8.88 25.08
CA GLY A 228 -9.32 -8.33 25.96
C GLY A 228 -9.64 -6.89 26.38
N MET A 229 -8.67 -5.98 26.28
CA MET A 229 -8.85 -4.59 26.73
C MET A 229 -9.94 -3.81 26.01
N ILE A 230 -10.37 -4.18 24.79
CA ILE A 230 -11.51 -3.49 24.15
C ILE A 230 -12.84 -3.87 24.83
N ARG A 231 -12.91 -5.05 25.47
CA ARG A 231 -14.07 -5.49 26.25
C ARG A 231 -13.99 -5.08 27.71
N TYR A 232 -12.82 -5.24 28.32
CA TYR A 232 -12.63 -5.14 29.77
C TYR A 232 -12.02 -3.81 30.22
N GLY A 233 -11.48 -3.01 29.30
CA GLY A 233 -10.81 -1.75 29.62
C GLY A 233 -11.39 -0.49 28.99
N VAL A 234 -12.43 -0.60 28.15
CA VAL A 234 -13.12 0.53 27.52
C VAL A 234 -14.54 0.64 28.10
N SER A 235 -15.00 1.86 28.35
CA SER A 235 -16.34 2.10 28.89
C SER A 235 -17.44 1.70 27.89
N ARG A 236 -18.62 1.31 28.39
CA ARG A 236 -19.73 0.85 27.54
C ARG A 236 -20.40 1.98 26.77
N GLU A 237 -20.31 3.20 27.29
CA GLU A 237 -20.76 4.41 26.61
C GLU A 237 -19.91 4.67 25.36
N GLN A 238 -18.60 4.38 25.42
CA GLN A 238 -17.72 4.51 24.26
C GLN A 238 -17.80 3.31 23.32
N LEU A 239 -17.96 2.09 23.86
CA LEU A 239 -18.01 0.86 23.07
C LEU A 239 -19.01 -0.15 23.67
N ALA A 240 -20.20 -0.18 23.09
CA ALA A 240 -21.26 -1.10 23.46
C ALA A 240 -20.82 -2.57 23.30
N ALA A 241 -21.21 -3.42 24.25
CA ALA A 241 -20.86 -4.84 24.24
C ALA A 241 -21.37 -5.56 22.97
N GLU A 242 -22.56 -5.18 22.50
CA GLU A 242 -23.16 -5.74 21.28
C GLU A 242 -22.28 -5.55 20.04
N VAL A 243 -21.65 -4.39 19.88
CA VAL A 243 -20.74 -4.12 18.75
C VAL A 243 -19.54 -5.07 18.81
N ILE A 244 -18.99 -5.28 20.02
CA ILE A 244 -17.87 -6.21 20.23
C ILE A 244 -18.30 -7.64 19.88
N ASP A 245 -19.45 -8.08 20.41
CA ASP A 245 -19.95 -9.44 20.23
C ASP A 245 -20.23 -9.72 18.75
N ARG A 246 -20.93 -8.81 18.05
CA ARG A 246 -21.27 -8.96 16.64
C ARG A 246 -20.04 -8.95 15.73
N GLU A 247 -19.06 -8.09 15.99
CA GLU A 247 -17.86 -8.02 15.17
C GLU A 247 -16.94 -9.25 15.40
N ILE A 248 -16.79 -9.72 16.63
CA ILE A 248 -16.01 -10.95 16.92
C ILE A 248 -16.71 -12.19 16.37
N ALA A 249 -18.05 -12.26 16.40
CA ALA A 249 -18.81 -13.35 15.80
C ALA A 249 -18.54 -13.49 14.29
N ARG A 250 -18.07 -12.42 13.61
CA ARG A 250 -17.63 -12.53 12.20
C ARG A 250 -16.35 -13.34 12.06
N ILE A 251 -15.42 -13.23 13.02
CA ILE A 251 -14.17 -14.00 13.03
C ILE A 251 -14.46 -15.46 13.40
N GLU A 252 -15.40 -15.70 14.32
CA GLU A 252 -15.91 -17.04 14.61
C GLU A 252 -16.55 -17.68 13.38
N LYS A 253 -17.39 -16.93 12.64
CA LYS A 253 -18.01 -17.38 11.38
C LYS A 253 -16.99 -17.71 10.28
N LEU A 254 -15.79 -17.13 10.32
CA LEU A 254 -14.67 -17.50 9.44
C LEU A 254 -14.00 -18.83 9.84
N GLY A 255 -14.29 -19.34 11.02
CA GLY A 255 -13.80 -20.63 11.52
C GLY A 255 -12.81 -20.53 12.68
N ALA A 256 -12.70 -19.39 13.37
CA ALA A 256 -11.93 -19.33 14.61
C ALA A 256 -12.61 -20.18 15.70
N ALA A 257 -11.87 -21.12 16.28
CA ALA A 257 -12.29 -21.83 17.49
C ALA A 257 -11.82 -21.07 18.73
N PHE A 258 -12.61 -21.10 19.80
CA PHE A 258 -12.28 -20.42 21.05
C PHE A 258 -12.21 -21.41 22.22
N LYS A 259 -11.24 -21.20 23.11
CA LYS A 259 -11.08 -21.89 24.40
C LYS A 259 -10.93 -20.83 25.50
N PHE A 260 -12.04 -20.51 26.14
CA PHE A 260 -12.13 -19.53 27.22
C PHE A 260 -11.79 -20.14 28.57
N ASN A 261 -11.55 -19.28 29.57
CA ASN A 261 -11.16 -19.67 30.93
C ASN A 261 -9.96 -20.62 30.95
N CYS A 262 -8.99 -20.39 30.06
CA CYS A 262 -7.81 -21.23 29.89
C CYS A 262 -6.56 -20.36 29.81
N ARG A 263 -5.78 -20.29 30.89
CA ARG A 263 -4.49 -19.60 30.95
C ARG A 263 -3.38 -20.53 30.50
N VAL A 264 -2.82 -20.27 29.32
CA VAL A 264 -1.62 -20.98 28.83
C VAL A 264 -0.41 -20.59 29.69
N GLY A 265 0.37 -21.58 30.11
CA GLY A 265 1.44 -21.48 31.11
C GLY A 265 1.01 -21.96 32.50
N THR A 266 -0.29 -22.00 32.80
CA THR A 266 -0.84 -22.46 34.09
C THR A 266 -1.75 -23.67 33.91
N ASP A 267 -2.82 -23.55 33.12
CA ASP A 267 -3.81 -24.61 32.90
C ASP A 267 -3.37 -25.60 31.81
N ILE A 268 -2.60 -25.11 30.83
CA ILE A 268 -1.97 -25.91 29.77
C ILE A 268 -0.58 -25.37 29.50
N SER A 269 0.43 -26.24 29.39
CA SER A 269 1.80 -25.80 29.14
C SER A 269 2.00 -25.37 27.70
N ILE A 270 2.96 -24.47 27.48
CA ILE A 270 3.32 -24.00 26.13
C ILE A 270 3.89 -25.14 25.28
N GLU A 271 4.58 -26.12 25.89
CA GLU A 271 5.10 -27.30 25.20
C GLU A 271 3.96 -28.13 24.62
N LYS A 272 2.91 -28.37 25.41
CA LYS A 272 1.74 -29.10 24.93
C LYS A 272 1.05 -28.37 23.77
N ILE A 273 0.94 -27.04 23.85
CA ILE A 273 0.43 -26.22 22.74
C ILE A 273 1.32 -26.35 21.49
N ARG A 274 2.64 -26.36 21.65
CA ARG A 274 3.59 -26.51 20.54
C ARG A 274 3.58 -27.92 19.93
N ASP A 275 3.26 -28.93 20.71
CA ASP A 275 3.11 -30.31 20.22
C ASP A 275 1.79 -30.49 19.42
N ASP A 276 0.72 -29.79 19.81
CA ASP A 276 -0.61 -29.92 19.21
C ASP A 276 -0.85 -28.99 18.01
N PHE A 277 -0.02 -27.96 17.83
CA PHE A 277 -0.19 -26.93 16.80
C PHE A 277 1.10 -26.71 16.00
N HIS A 278 0.94 -26.32 14.73
CA HIS A 278 2.08 -26.11 13.83
C HIS A 278 2.76 -24.76 14.04
N ALA A 279 2.08 -23.79 14.65
CA ALA A 279 2.65 -22.51 15.06
C ALA A 279 1.87 -21.93 16.24
N VAL A 280 2.50 -21.03 16.99
CA VAL A 280 1.91 -20.35 18.14
C VAL A 280 2.09 -18.84 18.01
N PHE A 281 1.03 -18.07 18.28
CA PHE A 281 1.09 -16.61 18.40
C PHE A 281 0.71 -16.15 19.80
N ILE A 282 1.65 -15.50 20.49
CA ILE A 282 1.46 -14.98 21.84
C ILE A 282 1.02 -13.52 21.78
N ALA A 283 -0.20 -13.26 22.23
CA ALA A 283 -0.87 -11.96 22.25
C ALA A 283 -1.64 -11.72 23.58
N ALA A 284 -1.10 -12.25 24.68
CA ALA A 284 -1.75 -12.37 25.99
C ALA A 284 -1.85 -11.06 26.81
N GLY A 285 -1.71 -9.89 26.19
CA GLY A 285 -1.67 -8.62 26.90
C GLY A 285 -0.32 -8.34 27.56
N GLN A 286 -0.30 -7.51 28.61
CA GLN A 286 0.92 -7.24 29.36
C GLN A 286 1.32 -8.48 30.17
N ILE A 287 2.61 -8.80 30.17
CA ILE A 287 3.18 -9.98 30.84
C ILE A 287 4.12 -9.53 31.96
N ALA A 288 4.05 -10.18 33.11
CA ALA A 288 5.03 -10.00 34.18
C ALA A 288 6.31 -10.80 33.88
N CYS A 289 7.47 -10.40 34.45
CA CYS A 289 8.73 -11.10 34.18
C CYS A 289 8.72 -12.60 34.54
N ASP A 290 8.03 -12.97 35.63
CA ASP A 290 7.86 -14.35 36.08
C ASP A 290 6.96 -15.17 35.14
N GLU A 291 6.01 -14.53 34.47
CA GLU A 291 5.17 -15.18 33.45
C GLU A 291 5.95 -15.63 32.20
N GLY A 292 7.10 -15.02 31.92
CA GLY A 292 8.00 -15.41 30.83
C GLY A 292 8.60 -16.80 30.99
N GLU A 293 8.90 -17.20 32.23
CA GLU A 293 9.49 -18.51 32.54
C GLU A 293 8.52 -19.64 32.20
N TYR A 294 7.24 -19.49 32.51
CA TYR A 294 6.21 -20.51 32.21
C TYR A 294 5.91 -20.67 30.72
N LEU A 295 6.26 -19.68 29.91
CA LEU A 295 6.09 -19.72 28.45
C LEU A 295 7.40 -20.08 27.70
N GLY A 296 8.52 -20.24 28.41
CA GLY A 296 9.82 -20.59 27.81
C GLY A 296 10.39 -19.50 26.89
N VAL A 297 9.91 -18.26 27.01
CA VAL A 297 10.24 -17.13 26.15
C VAL A 297 11.04 -16.08 26.91
N GLU A 298 12.01 -15.47 26.22
CA GLU A 298 12.82 -14.42 26.84
C GLU A 298 11.98 -13.16 27.11
N VAL A 299 11.85 -12.77 28.38
CA VAL A 299 11.21 -11.51 28.80
C VAL A 299 12.27 -10.59 29.42
N VAL A 300 12.31 -9.33 28.98
CA VAL A 300 13.18 -8.29 29.54
C VAL A 300 12.36 -7.05 29.82
N ASN A 301 12.37 -6.56 31.07
CA ASN A 301 11.60 -5.39 31.50
C ASN A 301 10.10 -5.51 31.15
N ASN A 302 9.45 -6.61 31.55
CA ASN A 302 8.03 -6.90 31.24
C ASN A 302 7.70 -6.82 29.73
N SER A 303 8.68 -7.13 28.88
CA SER A 303 8.57 -7.11 27.42
C SER A 303 9.13 -8.40 26.86
N MET A 304 8.29 -9.18 26.17
CA MET A 304 8.74 -10.36 25.44
C MET A 304 9.68 -9.96 24.31
N ARG A 305 10.81 -10.65 24.19
CA ARG A 305 11.74 -10.47 23.08
C ARG A 305 11.22 -11.17 21.83
N TYR A 306 11.33 -10.45 20.73
CA TYR A 306 10.93 -10.92 19.42
C TYR A 306 11.69 -10.12 18.34
N ASP A 307 11.81 -10.70 17.15
CA ASP A 307 12.29 -9.99 15.98
C ASP A 307 11.20 -9.03 15.47
N ARG A 308 11.52 -7.74 15.40
CA ARG A 308 10.55 -6.68 15.07
C ARG A 308 10.07 -6.69 13.62
N THR A 309 10.66 -7.51 12.76
CA THR A 309 10.28 -7.63 11.35
C THR A 309 9.45 -8.88 11.11
N THR A 310 9.86 -10.00 11.71
CA THR A 310 9.29 -11.33 11.49
C THR A 310 8.39 -11.81 12.62
N TYR A 311 8.32 -11.08 13.73
CA TYR A 311 7.54 -11.43 14.91
C TYR A 311 7.99 -12.71 15.64
N GLN A 312 9.08 -13.36 15.21
CA GLN A 312 9.60 -14.59 15.79
C GLN A 312 10.21 -14.35 17.17
N THR A 313 10.01 -15.29 18.10
CA THR A 313 10.65 -15.32 19.42
C THR A 313 11.94 -16.15 19.39
N ASN A 314 12.51 -16.45 20.57
CA ASN A 314 13.62 -17.40 20.71
C ASN A 314 13.19 -18.87 20.48
N LEU A 315 11.89 -19.18 20.50
CA LEU A 315 11.37 -20.52 20.29
C LEU A 315 10.94 -20.73 18.84
N ASP A 316 11.35 -21.85 18.24
CA ASP A 316 10.92 -22.21 16.89
C ASP A 316 9.41 -22.40 16.81
N GLY A 317 8.81 -21.86 15.75
CA GLY A 317 7.36 -21.85 15.52
C GLY A 317 6.55 -20.91 16.42
N VAL A 318 7.20 -20.11 17.27
CA VAL A 318 6.52 -19.20 18.22
C VAL A 318 6.75 -17.73 17.86
N PHE A 319 5.66 -17.00 17.74
CA PHE A 319 5.60 -15.58 17.38
C PHE A 319 4.95 -14.77 18.51
N ALA A 320 5.26 -13.47 18.63
CA ALA A 320 4.71 -12.63 19.69
C ALA A 320 4.32 -11.23 19.20
N GLY A 321 3.18 -10.70 19.66
CA GLY A 321 2.65 -9.40 19.24
C GLY A 321 1.63 -8.80 20.20
N GLY A 322 1.21 -7.55 19.95
CA GLY A 322 0.39 -6.80 20.89
C GLY A 322 1.17 -6.30 22.13
N ASP A 323 0.45 -6.13 23.24
CA ASP A 323 0.95 -5.47 24.45
C ASP A 323 2.04 -6.27 25.19
N VAL A 324 2.17 -7.57 24.88
CA VAL A 324 3.20 -8.47 25.44
C VAL A 324 4.62 -8.02 25.09
N THR A 325 4.73 -7.16 24.08
CA THR A 325 5.99 -6.62 23.56
C THR A 325 6.48 -5.34 24.26
N GLY A 326 5.86 -4.95 25.40
CA GLY A 326 6.46 -4.02 26.37
C GLY A 326 5.86 -2.64 26.52
N LYS A 327 4.93 -2.23 25.66
CA LYS A 327 4.19 -0.96 25.82
C LYS A 327 2.72 -1.23 25.57
N ARG A 328 1.86 -0.65 26.41
CA ARG A 328 0.41 -0.61 26.15
C ARG A 328 0.20 0.07 24.80
N GLN A 329 -0.23 -0.70 23.81
CA GLN A 329 -0.47 -0.23 22.47
C GLN A 329 -1.87 0.35 22.37
N ILE A 330 -2.04 1.28 21.43
CA ILE A 330 -3.38 1.64 20.97
C ILE A 330 -3.97 0.45 20.21
N ALA A 331 -5.27 0.22 20.31
CA ALA A 331 -5.92 -0.99 19.75
C ALA A 331 -5.58 -1.23 18.26
N VAL A 332 -5.54 -0.17 17.44
CA VAL A 332 -5.16 -0.26 16.02
C VAL A 332 -3.72 -0.75 15.79
N ARG A 333 -2.78 -0.43 16.70
CA ARG A 333 -1.39 -0.94 16.64
C ARG A 333 -1.32 -2.40 17.08
N ALA A 334 -2.09 -2.79 18.09
CA ALA A 334 -2.20 -4.20 18.47
C ALA A 334 -2.76 -5.06 17.32
N SER A 335 -3.84 -4.60 16.65
CA SER A 335 -4.36 -5.28 15.45
C SER A 335 -3.33 -5.34 14.32
N ALA A 336 -2.54 -4.27 14.12
CA ALA A 336 -1.46 -4.30 13.13
C ALA A 336 -0.41 -5.39 13.42
N HIS A 337 -0.02 -5.59 14.70
CA HIS A 337 0.88 -6.69 15.07
C HIS A 337 0.27 -8.05 14.68
N GLY A 338 -1.04 -8.25 14.92
CA GLY A 338 -1.72 -9.48 14.50
C GLY A 338 -1.69 -9.71 12.99
N LYS A 339 -1.95 -8.66 12.19
CA LYS A 339 -1.86 -8.69 10.72
C LYS A 339 -0.45 -9.06 10.24
N GLU A 340 0.57 -8.40 10.78
CA GLU A 340 1.96 -8.59 10.36
C GLU A 340 2.53 -9.94 10.83
N ALA A 341 2.17 -10.39 12.03
CA ALA A 341 2.52 -11.71 12.52
C ALA A 341 1.85 -12.82 11.69
N ALA A 342 0.61 -12.64 11.23
CA ALA A 342 -0.07 -13.59 10.35
C ALA A 342 0.64 -13.78 9.00
N VAL A 343 1.32 -12.74 8.47
CA VAL A 343 2.17 -12.89 7.27
C VAL A 343 3.39 -13.76 7.59
N SER A 344 4.05 -13.48 8.71
CA SER A 344 5.28 -14.19 9.11
C SER A 344 5.01 -15.67 9.46
N MET A 345 3.91 -15.94 10.16
CA MET A 345 3.42 -17.30 10.40
C MET A 345 3.03 -17.99 9.09
N GLY A 346 2.42 -17.26 8.15
CA GLY A 346 2.10 -17.78 6.83
C GLY A 346 3.32 -18.31 6.08
N GLN A 347 4.42 -17.54 6.08
CA GLN A 347 5.72 -17.91 5.49
C GLN A 347 6.32 -19.12 6.21
N TYR A 348 6.33 -19.12 7.54
CA TYR A 348 6.83 -20.24 8.34
C TYR A 348 6.07 -21.53 8.04
N LEU A 349 4.73 -21.46 8.05
CA LEU A 349 3.85 -22.60 7.80
C LEU A 349 3.91 -23.10 6.36
N SER A 350 4.28 -22.28 5.37
CA SER A 350 4.51 -22.74 4.00
C SER A 350 5.92 -23.32 3.78
N GLY A 351 6.81 -23.23 4.77
CA GLY A 351 8.22 -23.64 4.63
C GLY A 351 9.07 -22.61 3.87
N GLU A 352 8.56 -21.40 3.67
CA GLU A 352 9.30 -20.29 3.09
C GLU A 352 10.23 -19.65 4.13
N LYS A 353 11.24 -18.93 3.65
CA LYS A 353 12.05 -18.09 4.52
C LYS A 353 11.17 -16.99 5.12
N VAL A 354 11.12 -16.92 6.46
CA VAL A 354 10.39 -15.86 7.16
C VAL A 354 11.11 -14.53 6.98
N THR A 355 10.48 -13.61 6.26
CA THR A 355 10.99 -12.24 6.04
C THR A 355 10.07 -11.18 6.62
N GLY A 356 8.89 -11.57 7.10
CA GLY A 356 7.85 -10.66 7.57
C GLY A 356 7.12 -9.95 6.45
N SER A 357 6.33 -8.94 6.83
CA SER A 357 5.53 -8.13 5.90
C SER A 357 6.41 -7.32 4.94
N ALA A 358 6.10 -7.39 3.65
CA ALA A 358 6.76 -6.57 2.64
C ALA A 358 6.55 -5.07 2.93
N LYS A 359 7.64 -4.30 2.93
CA LYS A 359 7.58 -2.85 3.09
C LYS A 359 7.25 -2.20 1.73
N PRO A 360 6.13 -1.50 1.59
CA PRO A 360 5.79 -0.84 0.33
C PRO A 360 6.78 0.30 0.03
N PHE A 361 7.11 0.48 -1.25
CA PHE A 361 7.82 1.69 -1.69
C PHE A 361 6.91 2.91 -1.55
N ASN A 362 7.47 3.99 -0.99
CA ASN A 362 6.78 5.27 -0.87
C ASN A 362 7.70 6.47 -1.09
N SER A 363 7.48 7.19 -2.19
CA SER A 363 7.95 8.57 -2.35
C SER A 363 7.07 9.51 -1.51
N ARG A 364 7.63 10.64 -1.05
CA ARG A 364 6.90 11.62 -0.24
C ARG A 364 7.12 13.04 -0.78
N ILE A 365 6.05 13.83 -0.84
CA ILE A 365 6.12 15.28 -1.16
C ILE A 365 6.86 16.05 -0.06
N GLY A 366 6.78 15.56 1.19
CA GLY A 366 7.26 16.25 2.37
C GLY A 366 6.30 17.35 2.84
N LYS A 367 6.86 18.35 3.53
CA LYS A 367 6.13 19.55 3.95
C LYS A 367 5.72 20.34 2.72
N MET A 368 4.46 20.76 2.67
CA MET A 368 3.94 21.64 1.62
C MET A 368 3.90 23.07 2.14
N ASP A 369 4.21 24.02 1.26
CA ASP A 369 3.96 25.42 1.54
C ASP A 369 2.46 25.76 1.34
N PRO A 370 1.98 26.93 1.83
CA PRO A 370 0.57 27.30 1.71
C PRO A 370 0.05 27.39 0.27
N GLU A 371 0.89 27.80 -0.69
CA GLU A 371 0.48 27.91 -2.10
C GLU A 371 0.28 26.53 -2.71
N GLU A 372 1.18 25.58 -2.42
CA GLU A 372 1.04 24.19 -2.85
C GLU A 372 -0.20 23.53 -2.25
N LEU A 373 -0.51 23.82 -0.98
CA LEU A 373 -1.70 23.28 -0.31
C LEU A 373 -2.98 23.84 -0.93
N ASN A 374 -3.00 25.14 -1.25
CA ASN A 374 -4.14 25.79 -1.92
C ASN A 374 -4.44 25.13 -3.29
N GLY A 375 -3.41 24.67 -4.01
CA GLY A 375 -3.59 23.91 -5.25
C GLY A 375 -4.40 22.63 -5.08
N LEU A 376 -4.18 21.88 -3.99
CA LEU A 376 -4.98 20.69 -3.68
C LEU A 376 -6.40 21.05 -3.25
N VAL A 377 -6.55 22.08 -2.39
CA VAL A 377 -7.84 22.53 -1.86
C VAL A 377 -8.76 23.01 -2.96
N ALA A 378 -8.23 23.74 -3.96
CA ALA A 378 -9.01 24.25 -5.09
C ALA A 378 -9.71 23.17 -5.92
N SER A 379 -9.31 21.89 -5.75
CA SER A 379 -9.85 20.77 -6.49
C SER A 379 -11.01 20.04 -5.79
N VAL A 380 -11.33 20.38 -4.53
CA VAL A 380 -12.25 19.61 -3.68
C VAL A 380 -13.30 20.49 -3.00
N SER A 381 -14.21 19.87 -2.23
CA SER A 381 -15.24 20.58 -1.46
C SER A 381 -14.63 21.53 -0.42
N ASP A 382 -15.12 22.77 -0.40
CA ASP A 382 -14.79 23.82 0.57
C ASP A 382 -15.64 23.75 1.85
N GLN A 383 -16.54 22.76 1.94
CA GLN A 383 -17.38 22.55 3.10
C GLN A 383 -16.56 22.35 4.39
N GLN A 384 -17.06 22.92 5.48
CA GLN A 384 -16.50 22.71 6.82
C GLN A 384 -16.64 21.25 7.24
N ARG A 385 -15.87 20.85 8.26
CA ARG A 385 -15.96 19.49 8.82
C ARG A 385 -17.37 19.21 9.32
N ILE A 386 -17.92 18.08 8.88
CA ILE A 386 -19.29 17.70 9.21
C ILE A 386 -19.36 17.17 10.64
N THR A 387 -20.32 17.69 11.41
CA THR A 387 -20.66 17.19 12.74
C THR A 387 -21.69 16.06 12.60
N PRO A 388 -21.46 14.86 13.16
CA PRO A 388 -22.42 13.76 13.18
C PRO A 388 -23.82 14.17 13.67
N SER A 389 -24.87 13.77 12.94
CA SER A 389 -26.28 14.03 13.30
C SER A 389 -26.91 12.91 14.13
N GLN A 390 -26.37 11.68 14.04
CA GLN A 390 -26.98 10.50 14.65
C GLN A 390 -26.80 10.51 16.18
N ASN A 391 -27.79 9.98 16.90
CA ASN A 391 -27.79 9.93 18.37
C ASN A 391 -26.60 9.14 18.95
N ASP A 392 -26.07 8.19 18.18
CA ASP A 392 -24.92 7.38 18.56
C ASP A 392 -23.56 8.05 18.20
N GLY A 393 -23.60 9.27 17.67
CA GLY A 393 -22.44 10.04 17.20
C GLY A 393 -21.87 9.57 15.85
N GLY A 394 -22.65 8.85 15.05
CA GLY A 394 -22.33 8.44 13.67
C GLY A 394 -22.83 9.40 12.59
N PHE A 395 -22.36 9.20 11.35
CA PHE A 395 -22.88 9.90 10.18
C PHE A 395 -24.12 9.20 9.63
N ASP A 396 -25.03 9.97 9.04
CA ASP A 396 -25.96 9.47 8.02
C ASP A 396 -25.30 9.44 6.62
N ASP A 397 -26.03 8.94 5.62
CA ASP A 397 -25.53 8.75 4.26
C ASP A 397 -25.07 10.07 3.61
N GLU A 398 -25.86 11.14 3.74
CA GLU A 398 -25.56 12.44 3.16
C GLU A 398 -24.32 13.05 3.82
N GLN A 399 -24.23 12.96 5.15
CA GLN A 399 -23.08 13.42 5.92
C GLN A 399 -21.79 12.67 5.57
N ALA A 400 -21.86 11.35 5.41
CA ALA A 400 -20.70 10.53 5.08
C ALA A 400 -20.17 10.83 3.66
N ILE A 401 -21.06 11.01 2.68
CA ILE A 401 -20.69 11.41 1.32
C ILE A 401 -20.09 12.82 1.33
N ALA A 402 -20.75 13.79 1.97
CA ALA A 402 -20.29 15.17 2.07
C ALA A 402 -18.90 15.26 2.73
N GLU A 403 -18.70 14.57 3.85
CA GLU A 403 -17.41 14.52 4.54
C GLU A 403 -16.34 13.80 3.71
N SER A 404 -16.71 12.84 2.86
CA SER A 404 -15.77 12.16 1.96
C SER A 404 -15.27 13.07 0.83
N LEU A 405 -16.14 13.93 0.29
CA LEU A 405 -15.80 14.93 -0.73
C LEU A 405 -14.82 16.01 -0.24
N ARG A 406 -14.52 16.03 1.06
CA ARG A 406 -13.51 16.91 1.67
C ARG A 406 -12.07 16.41 1.48
N CYS A 407 -11.83 15.15 1.09
CA CYS A 407 -10.49 14.61 0.95
C CYS A 407 -9.69 15.29 -0.15
N LEU A 408 -8.44 15.70 0.12
CA LEU A 408 -7.57 16.39 -0.86
C LEU A 408 -7.02 15.50 -1.98
N HIS A 409 -7.31 14.19 -1.99
CA HIS A 409 -6.76 13.23 -2.96
C HIS A 409 -5.22 13.33 -3.14
N CYS A 410 -4.51 13.56 -2.03
CA CYS A 410 -3.06 13.78 -2.03
C CYS A 410 -2.21 12.51 -2.25
N ASP A 411 -2.84 11.33 -2.34
CA ASP A 411 -2.18 10.07 -2.69
C ASP A 411 -1.95 9.94 -4.20
N CYS A 412 -1.20 8.91 -4.60
CA CYS A 412 -0.95 8.64 -6.02
C CYS A 412 -2.22 8.13 -6.70
N ARG A 413 -2.53 8.67 -7.89
CA ARG A 413 -3.66 8.23 -8.73
C ARG A 413 -3.35 7.02 -9.62
N LYS A 414 -2.10 6.52 -9.61
CA LYS A 414 -1.68 5.30 -10.33
C LYS A 414 -0.96 4.30 -9.42
N PRO A 415 -1.46 3.97 -8.22
CA PRO A 415 -0.69 3.23 -7.21
C PRO A 415 -0.42 1.79 -7.64
N ALA A 416 -1.31 1.16 -8.42
CA ALA A 416 -1.19 -0.24 -8.83
C ALA A 416 -0.19 -0.47 -9.98
N THR A 417 -0.08 0.48 -10.92
CA THR A 417 0.65 0.30 -12.19
C THR A 417 1.71 1.38 -12.45
N CYS A 418 2.05 2.19 -11.44
CA CYS A 418 3.16 3.14 -11.53
C CYS A 418 4.48 2.37 -11.64
N LYS A 419 5.06 2.37 -12.84
CA LYS A 419 6.31 1.66 -13.14
C LYS A 419 7.47 2.18 -12.29
N LEU A 420 7.51 3.49 -12.00
CA LEU A 420 8.56 4.08 -11.16
C LEU A 420 8.53 3.48 -9.76
N ARG A 421 7.34 3.35 -9.17
CA ARG A 421 7.15 2.71 -7.86
C ARG A 421 7.54 1.24 -7.88
N GLN A 422 7.08 0.49 -8.89
CA GLN A 422 7.34 -0.94 -9.02
C GLN A 422 8.84 -1.23 -9.16
N TYR A 423 9.51 -0.57 -10.10
CA TYR A 423 10.95 -0.76 -10.31
C TYR A 423 11.77 -0.20 -9.13
N SER A 424 11.35 0.90 -8.50
CA SER A 424 12.05 1.38 -7.30
C SER A 424 11.98 0.38 -6.14
N LEU A 425 10.87 -0.36 -6.00
CA LEU A 425 10.76 -1.45 -5.04
C LEU A 425 11.68 -2.63 -5.42
N GLN A 426 11.60 -3.09 -6.67
CA GLN A 426 12.39 -4.22 -7.19
C GLN A 426 13.91 -4.01 -7.07
N TYR A 427 14.37 -2.79 -7.34
CA TYR A 427 15.80 -2.42 -7.33
C TYR A 427 16.23 -1.75 -6.02
N ALA A 428 15.36 -1.73 -5.00
CA ALA A 428 15.60 -1.11 -3.70
C ALA A 428 16.13 0.34 -3.78
N ALA A 429 15.64 1.10 -4.76
CA ALA A 429 16.09 2.47 -5.03
C ALA A 429 15.71 3.43 -3.91
N ARG A 430 16.61 4.37 -3.58
CA ARG A 430 16.42 5.36 -2.51
C ARG A 430 16.21 6.76 -3.09
N GLY A 431 14.98 7.27 -3.00
CA GLY A 431 14.63 8.58 -3.57
C GLY A 431 15.34 9.79 -2.94
N ASN A 432 15.99 9.64 -1.80
CA ASN A 432 16.78 10.70 -1.14
C ASN A 432 18.30 10.56 -1.35
N ARG A 433 18.75 9.63 -2.20
CA ARG A 433 20.17 9.39 -2.46
C ARG A 433 20.82 10.60 -3.13
N TYR A 434 20.16 11.18 -4.12
CA TYR A 434 20.57 12.39 -4.82
C TYR A 434 19.67 13.55 -4.38
N LYS A 435 20.27 14.72 -4.16
CA LYS A 435 19.54 15.94 -3.81
C LYS A 435 19.49 16.85 -5.03
N SER A 436 18.30 17.27 -5.41
CA SER A 436 18.08 18.36 -6.36
C SER A 436 17.33 19.50 -5.68
N GLN A 437 17.21 20.63 -6.37
CA GLN A 437 16.32 21.70 -5.91
C GLN A 437 14.88 21.22 -6.05
N ARG A 438 14.17 21.11 -4.91
CA ARG A 438 12.78 20.65 -4.88
C ARG A 438 11.91 21.58 -5.75
N ARG A 439 11.32 21.00 -6.80
CA ARG A 439 10.27 21.67 -7.61
C ARG A 439 9.05 21.95 -6.73
N ARG A 440 8.24 22.94 -7.10
CA ARG A 440 6.94 23.15 -6.44
C ARG A 440 5.92 22.12 -6.91
N PHE A 441 5.07 21.67 -5.99
CA PHE A 441 3.91 20.85 -6.34
C PHE A 441 2.91 21.70 -7.12
N VAL A 442 2.57 21.26 -8.33
CA VAL A 442 1.62 21.94 -9.21
C VAL A 442 0.67 20.90 -9.77
N GLN A 443 -0.63 21.18 -9.64
CA GLN A 443 -1.71 20.39 -10.21
C GLN A 443 -2.47 21.26 -11.21
N GLN A 444 -2.56 20.80 -12.46
CA GLN A 444 -3.32 21.45 -13.51
C GLN A 444 -4.65 20.72 -13.70
N LEU A 445 -5.74 21.48 -13.62
CA LEU A 445 -7.14 21.01 -13.61
C LEU A 445 -7.97 21.60 -14.75
N ASP A 446 -7.32 22.26 -15.71
CA ASP A 446 -7.98 22.95 -16.82
C ASP A 446 -8.56 21.99 -17.88
N HIS A 447 -8.18 20.71 -17.86
CA HIS A 447 -8.74 19.70 -18.77
C HIS A 447 -9.98 19.02 -18.16
N PRO A 448 -11.06 18.82 -18.95
CA PRO A 448 -12.32 18.25 -18.44
C PRO A 448 -12.26 16.78 -17.97
N GLU A 449 -11.22 16.03 -18.33
CA GLU A 449 -11.16 14.56 -18.16
C GLU A 449 -9.92 14.11 -17.40
N ILE A 450 -8.87 14.92 -17.35
CA ILE A 450 -7.57 14.53 -16.83
C ILE A 450 -7.01 15.62 -15.94
N ILE A 451 -6.12 15.19 -15.05
CA ILE A 451 -5.31 16.04 -14.19
C ILE A 451 -3.85 15.86 -14.62
N TYR A 452 -3.09 16.95 -14.62
CA TYR A 452 -1.64 16.89 -14.79
C TYR A 452 -0.90 17.39 -13.55
N GLU A 453 -0.17 16.49 -12.90
CA GLU A 453 0.71 16.76 -11.76
C GLU A 453 2.16 16.72 -12.22
N SER A 454 2.66 17.87 -12.69
CA SER A 454 3.99 17.98 -13.31
C SER A 454 5.14 17.49 -12.42
N GLY A 455 4.99 17.57 -11.09
CA GLY A 455 5.98 17.03 -10.15
C GLY A 455 6.19 15.52 -10.24
N LYS A 456 5.20 14.76 -10.73
CA LYS A 456 5.31 13.30 -10.93
C LYS A 456 5.91 12.95 -12.30
N CYS A 457 6.11 13.93 -13.19
CA CYS A 457 6.61 13.70 -14.54
C CYS A 457 8.11 13.34 -14.50
N ILE A 458 8.49 12.32 -15.27
CA ILE A 458 9.89 11.92 -15.48
C ILE A 458 10.39 12.29 -16.88
N ASP A 459 9.67 13.20 -17.56
CA ASP A 459 10.02 13.74 -18.88
C ASP A 459 10.32 12.66 -19.94
N CYS A 460 9.58 11.55 -19.89
CA CYS A 460 9.76 10.42 -20.82
C CYS A 460 9.35 10.71 -22.26
N GLY A 461 8.59 11.80 -22.49
CA GLY A 461 8.14 12.22 -23.82
C GLY A 461 7.05 11.37 -24.49
N LEU A 462 6.54 10.31 -23.84
CA LEU A 462 5.50 9.45 -24.43
C LEU A 462 4.23 10.23 -24.79
N CYS A 463 3.78 11.12 -23.90
CA CYS A 463 2.60 11.96 -24.14
C CYS A 463 2.80 12.96 -25.30
N ILE A 464 4.02 13.45 -25.53
CA ILE A 464 4.37 14.29 -26.67
C ILE A 464 4.23 13.51 -27.98
N GLN A 465 4.78 12.29 -28.02
CA GLN A 465 4.71 11.43 -29.20
C GLN A 465 3.28 11.01 -29.50
N ILE A 466 2.52 10.61 -28.49
CA ILE A 466 1.11 10.22 -28.62
C ILE A 466 0.28 11.40 -29.13
N ALA A 467 0.45 12.60 -28.58
CA ALA A 467 -0.24 13.80 -29.04
C ALA A 467 0.04 14.06 -30.53
N ARG A 468 1.31 13.99 -30.95
CA ARG A 468 1.71 14.16 -32.35
C ARG A 468 1.10 13.09 -33.26
N GLN A 469 1.16 11.82 -32.87
CA GLN A 469 0.61 10.70 -33.64
C GLN A 469 -0.91 10.77 -33.82
N ASN A 470 -1.61 11.41 -32.88
CA ASN A 470 -3.06 11.60 -32.94
C ASN A 470 -3.47 12.95 -33.55
N GLY A 471 -2.52 13.70 -34.14
CA GLY A 471 -2.81 14.95 -34.83
C GLY A 471 -3.37 16.04 -33.91
N GLU A 472 -2.84 16.14 -32.69
CA GLU A 472 -3.05 17.32 -31.84
C GLU A 472 -2.36 18.52 -32.49
N ALA A 473 -3.13 19.58 -32.77
CA ALA A 473 -2.60 20.76 -33.46
C ALA A 473 -1.55 21.51 -32.62
N LEU A 474 -1.76 21.56 -31.30
CA LEU A 474 -0.84 22.18 -30.35
C LEU A 474 0.06 21.12 -29.68
N GLY A 475 -0.54 20.02 -29.19
CA GLY A 475 0.18 18.95 -28.52
C GLY A 475 0.88 19.38 -27.22
N LEU A 476 1.82 18.54 -26.78
CA LEU A 476 2.76 18.84 -25.69
C LEU A 476 4.18 18.94 -26.26
N SER A 477 5.08 19.58 -25.52
CA SER A 477 6.49 19.65 -25.86
C SER A 477 7.38 19.72 -24.61
N PHE A 478 8.67 19.54 -24.78
CA PHE A 478 9.66 19.88 -23.77
C PHE A 478 9.88 21.39 -23.77
N ILE A 479 9.68 22.02 -22.61
CA ILE A 479 9.87 23.45 -22.39
C ILE A 479 11.00 23.62 -21.37
N GLY A 480 11.89 24.59 -21.60
CA GLY A 480 13.07 24.84 -20.76
C GLY A 480 14.33 24.15 -21.29
N ARG A 481 15.41 24.21 -20.51
CA ARG A 481 16.72 23.58 -20.80
C ARG A 481 17.37 23.10 -19.50
N GLY A 482 18.21 22.08 -19.58
CA GLY A 482 18.91 21.53 -18.41
C GLY A 482 17.93 21.01 -17.35
N PHE A 483 18.15 21.37 -16.08
CA PHE A 483 17.32 20.95 -14.96
C PHE A 483 15.92 21.59 -14.92
N ASP A 484 15.68 22.61 -15.74
CA ASP A 484 14.39 23.29 -15.85
C ASP A 484 13.48 22.71 -16.94
N VAL A 485 13.92 21.62 -17.60
CA VAL A 485 13.08 20.93 -18.59
C VAL A 485 11.83 20.39 -17.92
N LYS A 486 10.69 20.63 -18.56
CA LYS A 486 9.39 20.06 -18.19
C LYS A 486 8.56 19.78 -19.43
N VAL A 487 7.68 18.79 -19.34
CA VAL A 487 6.61 18.61 -20.32
C VAL A 487 5.49 19.61 -20.04
N ALA A 488 5.14 20.41 -21.04
CA ALA A 488 4.02 21.35 -21.01
C ALA A 488 3.51 21.65 -22.43
N THR A 489 2.41 22.37 -22.54
CA THR A 489 1.92 22.94 -23.79
C THR A 489 2.78 24.13 -24.27
N PRO A 490 3.02 24.26 -25.59
CA PRO A 490 3.66 25.44 -26.16
C PRO A 490 2.90 26.74 -25.85
N PHE A 491 3.63 27.87 -25.80
CA PHE A 491 3.10 29.22 -25.63
C PHE A 491 2.26 29.45 -24.36
N GLY A 492 2.43 28.63 -23.31
CA GLY A 492 1.72 28.80 -22.03
C GLY A 492 0.22 28.54 -22.12
N ARG A 493 -0.22 27.76 -23.11
CA ARG A 493 -1.63 27.35 -23.28
C ARG A 493 -2.06 26.32 -22.23
N SER A 494 -3.35 26.02 -22.17
CA SER A 494 -3.89 25.02 -21.23
C SER A 494 -3.57 23.58 -21.68
N ILE A 495 -3.53 22.61 -20.77
CA ILE A 495 -3.45 21.17 -21.11
C ILE A 495 -4.66 20.76 -21.95
N ALA A 496 -5.84 21.35 -21.69
CA ALA A 496 -7.03 21.18 -22.51
C ALA A 496 -6.81 21.57 -23.99
N ASP A 497 -6.04 22.62 -24.25
CA ASP A 497 -5.70 23.03 -25.63
C ASP A 497 -4.74 22.04 -26.31
N GLY A 498 -3.85 21.42 -25.53
CA GLY A 498 -2.81 20.52 -26.01
C GLY A 498 -3.27 19.09 -26.28
N LEU A 499 -4.28 18.59 -25.56
CA LEU A 499 -4.69 17.18 -25.55
C LEU A 499 -6.19 16.97 -25.86
N LYS A 500 -6.70 17.53 -26.95
CA LYS A 500 -8.14 17.49 -27.27
C LYS A 500 -8.67 16.12 -27.69
N LYS A 501 -7.81 15.27 -28.26
CA LYS A 501 -8.15 13.98 -28.88
C LYS A 501 -7.47 12.79 -28.19
N SER A 502 -6.36 13.04 -27.51
CA SER A 502 -5.42 12.00 -27.09
C SER A 502 -5.21 11.90 -25.57
N ALA A 503 -5.93 12.69 -24.77
CA ALA A 503 -5.85 12.72 -23.31
C ALA A 503 -5.86 11.32 -22.67
N GLY A 504 -6.87 10.50 -22.95
CA GLY A 504 -6.99 9.15 -22.38
C GLY A 504 -5.82 8.23 -22.76
N LYS A 505 -5.32 8.30 -24.01
CA LYS A 505 -4.15 7.53 -24.46
C LYS A 505 -2.88 7.97 -23.72
N CYS A 506 -2.71 9.28 -23.51
CA CYS A 506 -1.58 9.83 -22.74
C CYS A 506 -1.61 9.39 -21.27
N VAL A 507 -2.78 9.34 -20.63
CA VAL A 507 -2.95 8.83 -19.26
C VAL A 507 -2.55 7.35 -19.15
N GLN A 508 -3.04 6.52 -20.08
CA GLN A 508 -2.72 5.09 -20.12
C GLN A 508 -1.21 4.86 -20.27
N ALA A 509 -0.55 5.61 -21.16
CA ALA A 509 0.87 5.52 -21.43
C ALA A 509 1.78 6.13 -20.34
N CYS A 510 1.26 7.04 -19.51
CA CYS A 510 2.07 7.72 -18.49
C CYS A 510 2.64 6.73 -17.45
N PRO A 511 3.98 6.60 -17.31
CA PRO A 511 4.55 5.54 -16.46
C PRO A 511 4.49 5.86 -14.95
N THR A 512 4.26 7.12 -14.57
CA THR A 512 4.31 7.59 -13.17
C THR A 512 2.96 8.05 -12.62
N GLY A 513 1.95 8.20 -13.46
CA GLY A 513 0.68 8.82 -13.09
C GLY A 513 0.73 10.34 -12.98
N ALA A 514 1.72 10.99 -13.61
CA ALA A 514 1.73 12.46 -13.76
C ALA A 514 0.51 12.96 -14.54
N LEU A 515 0.10 12.22 -15.57
CA LEU A 515 -1.21 12.35 -16.19
C LEU A 515 -2.10 11.25 -15.62
N ALA A 516 -3.25 11.64 -15.07
CA ALA A 516 -4.24 10.74 -14.51
C ALA A 516 -5.64 11.21 -14.91
N PHE A 517 -6.61 10.30 -14.90
CA PHE A 517 -8.02 10.71 -15.05
C PHE A 517 -8.43 11.57 -13.85
N ASN A 518 -9.31 12.52 -14.13
CA ASN A 518 -9.87 13.37 -13.09
C ASN A 518 -10.93 12.59 -12.32
N ASP A 519 -10.60 12.17 -11.09
CA ASP A 519 -11.57 11.50 -10.21
C ASP A 519 -12.56 12.50 -9.57
N ASN A 520 -12.33 13.81 -9.72
CA ASN A 520 -13.23 14.83 -9.20
C ASN A 520 -14.47 14.90 -10.09
N ARG A 521 -15.41 14.01 -9.80
CA ARG A 521 -16.77 14.05 -10.33
C ARG A 521 -17.47 15.26 -9.72
N LYS A 522 -17.24 16.45 -10.26
CA LYS A 522 -18.27 17.50 -10.19
C LYS A 522 -19.44 17.00 -11.03
N LYS A 523 -20.40 16.36 -10.39
CA LYS A 523 -21.77 16.32 -10.91
C LYS A 523 -22.57 17.37 -10.17
#